data_AF-A0A550GHX6-F1
#
_entry.id   AF-A0A550GHX6-F1
#
_cell.length_a   1.000
_cell.length_b   1.000
_cell.length_c   1.000
_cell.angle_alpha   90.00
_cell.angle_beta   90.00
_cell.angle_gamma   90.00
#
_symmetry.space_group_name_H-M   'P 1'
#
loop_
_entity.id
_entity.type
_entity.pdbx_description
1 polymer ?
#
loop_
_entity_poly.entity_id
_entity_poly.type
_entity_poly.pdbx_seq_one_letter_code
_entity_poly.pdbx_strand_id
1 'polypeptide(L)' 'MKKFRKVAVGGTFDELHKGHRVLLVKAFEVGENVLIGLCTDDFVKKMGKPQVTASYEARL' A
#
# COMPACT_ATOMS: atom_id res chain seq x y z
N MET A 1 10.82 -22.14 0.58
CA MET A 1 10.29 -21.52 -0.65
C MET A 1 9.12 -20.63 -0.31
N LYS A 2 8.99 -19.46 -0.96
CA LYS A 2 7.79 -18.61 -0.86
C LYS A 2 6.60 -19.31 -1.53
N LYS A 3 5.38 -19.05 -1.05
CA LYS A 3 4.15 -19.72 -1.56
C LYS A 3 3.80 -19.28 -2.98
N PHE A 4 4.07 -18.01 -3.30
CA PHE A 4 3.71 -17.40 -4.58
C PHE A 4 4.94 -16.75 -5.21
N ARG A 5 5.09 -16.90 -6.53
CA ARG A 5 6.18 -16.26 -7.30
C ARG A 5 6.01 -14.74 -7.40
N LYS A 6 4.77 -14.25 -7.46
CA LYS A 6 4.42 -12.83 -7.55
C LYS A 6 3.21 -12.53 -6.66
N VAL A 7 3.27 -11.42 -5.92
CA VAL A 7 2.18 -10.88 -5.09
C VAL A 7 2.05 -9.40 -5.39
N ALA A 8 0.83 -8.89 -5.47
CA ALA A 8 0.57 -7.46 -5.58
C ALA A 8 -0.35 -7.01 -4.44
N VAL A 9 -0.04 -5.86 -3.86
CA VAL A 9 -0.89 -5.17 -2.89
C VAL A 9 -1.01 -3.70 -3.29
N GLY A 10 -2.12 -3.06 -2.96
CA GLY A 10 -2.37 -1.67 -3.31
C GLY A 10 -3.07 -0.92 -2.19
N GLY A 11 -2.75 0.36 -2.04
CA GLY A 11 -3.34 1.19 -1.00
C GLY A 11 -2.85 2.64 -1.04
N THR A 12 -3.51 3.49 -0.26
CA THR A 12 -3.04 4.87 -0.04
C THR A 12 -1.82 4.91 0.86
N PHE A 13 -1.71 3.97 1.82
CA PHE A 13 -0.58 3.80 2.74
C PHE A 13 -0.17 5.06 3.51
N ASP A 14 -1.14 5.93 3.79
CA ASP A 14 -0.93 7.12 4.61
C ASP A 14 -0.69 6.75 6.07
N GLU A 15 0.15 7.55 6.76
CA GLU A 15 0.57 7.34 8.15
C GLU A 15 0.83 5.85 8.50
N LEU A 16 1.70 5.16 7.75
CA LEU A 16 2.02 3.70 7.82
C LEU A 16 1.84 3.02 9.21
N HIS A 17 0.59 2.74 9.56
CA HIS A 17 0.18 2.25 10.86
C HIS A 17 0.18 0.71 10.89
N LYS A 18 -0.14 0.12 12.05
CA LYS A 18 -0.04 -1.33 12.29
C LYS A 18 -0.75 -2.16 11.21
N GLY A 19 -1.95 -1.75 10.78
CA GLY A 19 -2.69 -2.42 9.70
C GLY A 19 -1.92 -2.53 8.39
N HIS A 20 -1.34 -1.43 7.91
CA HIS A 20 -0.51 -1.44 6.69
C HIS A 20 0.70 -2.36 6.85
N ARG A 21 1.38 -2.29 8.00
CA ARG A 21 2.55 -3.14 8.28
C ARG A 21 2.21 -4.62 8.24
N VAL A 22 1.09 -5.03 8.86
CA VAL A 22 0.64 -6.42 8.83
C VAL A 22 0.35 -6.88 7.40
N LEU A 23 -0.30 -6.05 6.59
CA LEU A 23 -0.56 -6.36 5.17
C LEU A 23 0.74 -6.54 4.37
N LEU A 24 1.66 -5.58 4.49
CA LEU A 24 2.94 -5.60 3.77
C LEU A 24 3.81 -6.78 4.20
N VAL A 25 3.94 -7.00 5.51
CA VAL A 25 4.66 -8.17 6.06
C VAL A 25 4.06 -9.45 5.49
N LYS A 26 2.72 -9.57 5.46
CA LYS A 26 2.10 -10.77 4.91
C LYS A 26 2.42 -10.98 3.43
N ALA A 27 2.42 -9.90 2.63
CA ALA A 27 2.79 -9.96 1.22
C ALA A 27 4.22 -10.46 1.04
N PHE A 28 5.18 -9.95 1.81
CA PHE A 28 6.56 -10.40 1.79
C PHE A 28 6.75 -11.81 2.36
N GLU A 29 5.95 -12.25 3.34
CA GLU A 29 5.99 -13.61 3.87
C GLU A 29 5.67 -14.65 2.78
N VAL A 30 4.63 -14.40 1.98
CA VAL A 30 4.10 -15.39 1.03
C VAL A 30 4.63 -15.21 -0.40
N GLY A 31 5.16 -14.04 -0.76
CA GLY A 31 5.62 -13.69 -2.11
C GLY A 31 7.14 -13.72 -2.29
N GLU A 32 7.60 -14.19 -3.45
CA GLU A 32 8.99 -14.06 -3.90
C GLU A 32 9.25 -12.66 -4.47
N ASN A 33 8.36 -12.16 -5.33
CA ASN A 33 8.37 -10.78 -5.83
C ASN A 33 7.09 -10.07 -5.38
N VAL A 34 7.22 -8.92 -4.73
CA VAL A 34 6.08 -8.13 -4.23
C VAL A 34 6.02 -6.79 -4.95
N LEU A 35 4.89 -6.52 -5.60
CA LEU A 35 4.56 -5.22 -6.19
C LEU A 35 3.64 -4.46 -5.22
N ILE A 36 4.00 -3.21 -4.91
CA ILE A 36 3.21 -2.34 -4.03
C ILE A 36 2.72 -1.16 -4.86
N GLY A 37 1.41 -1.05 -5.05
CA GLY A 37 0.77 0.07 -5.73
C GLY A 37 0.37 1.17 -4.75
N LEU A 38 0.87 2.38 -4.96
CA LEU A 38 0.53 3.56 -4.16
C LEU A 38 -0.51 4.42 -4.90
N CYS A 39 -1.60 4.79 -4.23
CA CYS A 39 -2.61 5.67 -4.83
C CYS A 39 -2.05 7.09 -5.04
N THR A 40 -2.27 7.66 -6.24
CA THR A 40 -1.96 9.06 -6.54
C THR A 40 -2.87 10.02 -5.78
N ASP A 41 -2.44 11.26 -5.60
CA ASP A 41 -3.24 12.29 -4.93
C ASP A 41 -4.56 12.55 -5.66
N ASP A 42 -4.56 12.53 -7.00
CA ASP A 42 -5.76 12.69 -7.80
C ASP A 42 -6.75 11.53 -7.61
N PHE A 43 -6.26 10.30 -7.42
CA PHE A 43 -7.12 9.16 -7.13
C PHE A 43 -7.75 9.29 -5.74
N VAL A 44 -6.95 9.66 -4.73
CA VAL A 44 -7.41 9.84 -3.34
C VAL A 44 -8.47 10.95 -3.26
N LYS A 45 -8.26 12.10 -3.91
CA LYS A 45 -9.22 13.22 -3.96
C LYS A 45 -10.58 12.79 -4.50
N LYS A 46 -10.61 11.92 -5.52
CA LYS A 46 -11.86 11.39 -6.11
C LYS A 46 -12.63 10.46 -5.18
N MET A 47 -12.00 9.93 -4.11
CA MET A 47 -12.68 9.06 -3.15
C MET A 47 -13.60 9.81 -2.19
N GLY A 48 -13.55 11.15 -2.14
CA GLY A 48 -14.44 11.97 -1.31
C GLY A 48 -14.31 11.72 0.19
N LYS A 49 -13.16 11.21 0.66
CA LYS A 49 -12.93 10.94 2.08
C LYS A 49 -12.65 12.24 2.83
N PRO A 50 -13.18 12.41 4.05
CA PRO A 50 -13.01 13.65 4.82
C PRO A 50 -11.57 13.83 5.36
N GLN A 51 -10.81 12.75 5.46
CA GLN A 51 -9.45 12.76 5.98
C GLN A 51 -8.47 13.37 4.98
N VAL A 52 -7.66 14.32 5.46
CA VAL A 52 -6.51 14.83 4.71
C VAL A 52 -5.49 13.70 4.60
N THR A 53 -5.00 13.47 3.39
CA THR A 53 -3.96 12.48 3.10
C THR A 53 -2.67 13.21 2.77
N ALA A 54 -1.51 12.71 3.24
CA ALA A 54 -0.22 13.26 2.82
C ALA A 54 -0.05 13.17 1.29
N SER A 55 0.81 14.01 0.70
CA SER A 55 1.05 13.97 -0.74
C SER A 55 1.61 12.63 -1.18
N TYR A 56 1.49 12.33 -2.47
CA TYR A 56 2.01 11.10 -3.05
C TYR A 56 3.50 10.93 -2.75
N GLU A 57 4.27 12.00 -2.90
CA GLU A 57 5.72 12.04 -2.68
C GLU A 57 6.08 11.80 -1.20
N ALA A 58 5.25 12.25 -0.26
CA ALA A 58 5.46 12.02 1.17
C ALA A 58 5.15 10.59 1.61
N ARG A 59 4.38 9.85 0.80
CA ARG A 59 3.98 8.45 1.06
C ARG A 59 4.82 7.43 0.30
N LEU A 60 5.70 7.87 -0.60
CA LEU A 60 6.62 7.04 -1.38
C LEU A 60 7.80 6.56 -0.52
#